data_AF-A0A4U0TQ65-F1
#
_entry.id   AF-A0A4U0TQ65-F1
#
_cell.length_a   1.000
_cell.length_b   1.000
_cell.length_c   1.000
_cell.angle_alpha   90.00
_cell.angle_beta   90.00
_cell.angle_gamma   90.00
#
_symmetry.space_group_name_H-M   'P 1'
#
loop_
_entity.id
_entity.type
_entity.pdbx_description
1 polymer ?
#
loop_
_entity_poly.entity_id
_entity_poly.type
_entity_poly.pdbx_seq_one_letter_code
_entity_poly.pdbx_strand_id
1 'polypeptide(L)'
;MDPDFFRATFLAYSDTYLAIRPKRTALGFYDQLYAYRHQHGTGSFELAHDLGCGPGKVAVDLGKSFTQVIVDDGVYAAYTALCVYVFASCIAAKREVYKRETDCLHAWFDNLGVGLEGWEKAERVRFNFDSRMSFVTPTTGGSDGVMPEAAIGDQERVRNVVGRGLWGEKWTEGEARRFLSKLSRQLGVAMGGEGQKRRVCWPLLLILATKK
;
A
#
# COMPACT_ATOMS: atom_id res chain seq x y z
N MET A 1 -0.26 22.99 17.16
CA MET A 1 0.21 21.64 17.55
C MET A 1 1.69 21.58 17.21
N ASP A 2 2.50 20.99 18.08
CA ASP A 2 3.97 21.02 18.00
C ASP A 2 4.51 20.12 16.87
N PRO A 3 5.27 20.66 15.89
CA PRO A 3 5.90 19.87 14.82
C PRO A 3 6.83 18.76 15.32
N ASP A 4 7.53 18.97 16.45
CA ASP A 4 8.49 17.99 16.96
C ASP A 4 7.79 16.80 17.60
N PHE A 5 6.65 17.04 18.27
CA PHE A 5 5.77 15.96 18.77
C PHE A 5 5.26 15.07 17.63
N PHE A 6 4.84 15.67 16.51
CA PHE A 6 4.41 14.91 15.33
C PHE A 6 5.54 14.06 14.75
N ARG A 7 6.72 14.67 14.59
CA ARG A 7 7.89 13.98 14.06
C ARG A 7 8.29 12.79 14.93
N ALA A 8 8.35 12.97 16.24
CA ALA A 8 8.70 11.90 17.18
C ALA A 8 7.69 10.75 17.16
N THR A 9 6.38 11.08 17.14
CA THR A 9 5.30 10.09 17.05
C THR A 9 5.37 9.31 15.74
N PHE A 10 5.64 10.00 14.62
CA PHE A 10 5.78 9.40 13.31
C PHE A 10 6.98 8.44 13.24
N LEU A 11 8.13 8.83 13.78
CA LEU A 11 9.32 7.98 13.79
C LEU A 11 9.06 6.71 14.61
N ALA A 12 8.47 6.82 15.80
CA ALA A 12 8.13 5.67 16.63
C ALA A 12 7.12 4.71 15.95
N TYR A 13 6.11 5.27 15.28
CA TYR A 13 5.17 4.50 14.47
C TYR A 13 5.89 3.82 13.29
N SER A 14 6.74 4.55 12.57
CA SER A 14 7.47 4.06 11.40
C SER A 14 8.40 2.90 11.77
N ASP A 15 9.13 3.00 12.87
CA ASP A 15 10.01 1.93 13.36
C ASP A 15 9.21 0.67 13.70
N THR A 16 8.08 0.84 14.39
CA THR A 16 7.17 -0.27 14.72
C THR A 16 6.59 -0.90 13.46
N TYR A 17 6.12 -0.07 12.52
CA TYR A 17 5.56 -0.48 11.24
C TYR A 17 6.59 -1.25 10.40
N LEU A 18 7.82 -0.75 10.32
CA LEU A 18 8.92 -1.41 9.61
C LEU A 18 9.32 -2.74 10.26
N ALA A 19 9.33 -2.81 11.60
CA ALA A 19 9.73 -4.01 12.33
C ALA A 19 8.76 -5.19 12.14
N ILE A 20 7.46 -4.92 12.00
CA ILE A 20 6.42 -5.96 11.87
C ILE A 20 6.07 -6.30 10.43
N ARG A 21 6.47 -5.46 9.47
CA ARG A 21 6.19 -5.69 8.04
C ARG A 21 6.80 -7.03 7.59
N PRO A 22 6.12 -7.80 6.71
CA PRO A 22 6.75 -8.95 6.07
C PRO A 22 8.14 -8.62 5.57
N LYS A 23 9.10 -9.43 5.99
CA LYS A 23 10.46 -9.33 5.47
C LYS A 23 10.39 -9.80 4.03
N ARG A 24 10.64 -8.88 3.11
CA ARG A 24 10.60 -9.15 1.67
C ARG A 24 11.71 -10.14 1.33
N THR A 25 11.37 -11.38 1.05
CA THR A 25 12.21 -12.19 0.16
C THR A 25 12.02 -11.59 -1.23
N ALA A 26 12.92 -10.68 -1.58
CA ALA A 26 12.89 -9.77 -2.73
C ALA A 26 12.88 -10.43 -4.13
N LEU A 27 12.68 -11.75 -4.22
CA LEU A 27 12.71 -12.48 -5.48
C LEU A 27 11.44 -12.19 -6.28
N GLY A 28 11.56 -11.48 -7.39
CA GLY A 28 10.52 -11.36 -8.40
C GLY A 28 9.82 -10.01 -8.54
N PHE A 29 9.78 -9.13 -7.54
CA PHE A 29 9.17 -7.80 -7.73
C PHE A 29 10.12 -6.87 -8.52
N TYR A 30 11.33 -6.67 -7.99
CA TYR A 30 12.33 -5.84 -8.65
C TYR A 30 12.81 -6.47 -9.95
N ASP A 31 12.92 -7.79 -10.00
CA ASP A 31 13.26 -8.51 -11.23
C ASP A 31 12.24 -8.24 -12.34
N GLN A 32 10.93 -8.23 -12.02
CA GLN A 32 9.89 -7.89 -13.01
C GLN A 32 9.94 -6.42 -13.43
N LEU A 33 10.16 -5.50 -12.49
CA LEU A 33 10.34 -4.08 -12.81
C LEU A 33 11.54 -3.87 -13.75
N TYR A 34 12.69 -4.45 -13.42
CA TYR A 34 13.92 -4.29 -14.18
C TYR A 34 13.83 -4.99 -15.54
N ALA A 35 13.28 -6.21 -15.60
CA ALA A 35 13.06 -6.91 -16.86
C ALA A 35 12.13 -6.12 -17.81
N TYR A 36 11.02 -5.59 -17.29
CA TYR A 36 10.14 -4.75 -18.10
C TYR A 36 10.86 -3.49 -18.60
N ARG A 37 11.63 -2.81 -17.73
CA ARG A 37 12.37 -1.60 -18.09
C ARG A 37 13.41 -1.87 -19.18
N HIS A 38 14.10 -3.01 -19.13
CA HIS A 38 15.03 -3.42 -20.17
C HIS A 38 14.33 -3.78 -21.50
N GLN A 39 13.14 -4.36 -21.45
CA GLN A 39 12.41 -4.80 -22.66
C GLN A 39 11.62 -3.67 -23.35
N HIS A 40 11.18 -2.66 -22.61
CA HIS A 40 10.18 -1.69 -23.07
C HIS A 40 10.55 -0.23 -22.83
N GLY A 41 11.77 0.04 -22.36
CA GLY A 41 12.28 1.40 -22.16
C GLY A 41 13.64 1.58 -22.82
N THR A 42 14.27 2.72 -22.53
CA THR A 42 15.65 3.03 -22.98
C THR A 42 16.72 2.26 -22.19
N GLY A 43 16.32 1.40 -21.25
CA GLY A 43 17.21 0.83 -20.24
C GLY A 43 17.69 1.84 -19.18
N SER A 44 17.26 3.11 -19.24
CA SER A 44 17.65 4.11 -18.25
C SER A 44 16.89 3.94 -16.93
N PHE A 45 17.61 4.09 -15.82
CA PHE A 45 17.09 4.12 -14.46
C PHE A 45 17.19 5.54 -13.90
N GLU A 46 16.61 6.51 -14.60
CA GLU A 46 16.73 7.93 -14.21
C GLU A 46 15.76 8.28 -13.07
N LEU A 47 14.48 7.93 -13.21
CA LEU A 47 13.42 8.34 -12.30
C LEU A 47 12.49 7.18 -11.95
N ALA A 48 12.19 7.02 -10.67
CA ALA A 48 11.08 6.23 -10.16
C ALA A 48 10.14 7.10 -9.31
N HIS A 49 8.85 6.74 -9.26
CA HIS A 49 7.86 7.36 -8.38
C HIS A 49 7.21 6.28 -7.51
N ASP A 50 7.43 6.36 -6.19
CA ASP A 50 6.88 5.47 -5.17
C ASP A 50 5.63 6.11 -4.55
N LEU A 51 4.45 5.75 -5.05
CA LEU A 51 3.14 6.21 -4.54
C LEU A 51 2.67 5.33 -3.38
N GLY A 52 2.23 5.95 -2.28
CA GLY A 52 1.91 5.24 -1.04
C GLY A 52 3.17 4.64 -0.40
N CYS A 53 4.26 5.40 -0.38
CA CYS A 53 5.60 4.90 -0.03
C CYS A 53 5.74 4.39 1.42
N GLY A 54 4.78 4.73 2.29
CA GLY A 54 4.81 4.53 3.73
C GLY A 54 6.05 5.20 4.33
N PRO A 55 6.75 4.52 5.25
CA PRO A 55 8.04 4.99 5.77
C PRO A 55 9.20 4.87 4.75
N GLY A 56 8.92 4.74 3.44
CA GLY A 56 9.92 4.85 2.38
C GLY A 56 10.74 3.58 2.10
N LYS A 57 10.30 2.40 2.55
CA LYS A 57 11.09 1.16 2.37
C LYS A 57 11.23 0.72 0.90
N VAL A 58 10.22 0.96 0.04
CA VAL A 58 10.36 0.71 -1.41
C VAL A 58 11.29 1.76 -2.01
N ALA A 59 11.06 3.04 -1.72
CA ALA A 59 11.91 4.14 -2.17
C ALA A 59 13.41 3.92 -1.92
N VAL A 60 13.79 3.46 -0.72
CA VAL A 60 15.20 3.13 -0.38
C VAL A 60 15.75 2.02 -1.28
N ASP A 61 14.96 1.00 -1.59
CA ASP A 61 15.39 -0.07 -2.48
C ASP A 61 15.47 0.41 -3.95
N LEU A 62 14.53 1.24 -4.39
CA LEU A 62 14.56 1.87 -5.73
C LEU A 62 15.80 2.76 -5.89
N GLY A 63 16.18 3.52 -4.86
CA GLY A 63 17.36 4.39 -4.87
C GLY A 63 18.70 3.67 -5.03
N LYS A 64 18.73 2.33 -4.95
CA LYS A 64 19.91 1.52 -5.29
C LYS A 64 20.13 1.40 -6.80
N SER A 65 19.11 1.68 -7.60
CA SER A 65 19.14 1.48 -9.04
C SER A 65 18.73 2.73 -9.82
N PHE A 66 17.86 3.57 -9.25
CA PHE A 66 17.38 4.80 -9.88
C PHE A 66 18.16 6.02 -9.38
N THR A 67 18.52 6.92 -10.32
CA THR A 67 19.20 8.19 -10.02
C THR A 67 18.34 9.09 -9.13
N GLN A 68 17.03 9.11 -9.38
CA GLN A 68 16.05 9.89 -8.63
C GLN A 68 14.85 9.02 -8.26
N VAL A 69 14.39 9.16 -7.02
CA VAL A 69 13.14 8.57 -6.55
C VAL A 69 12.27 9.66 -5.98
N ILE A 70 11.12 9.92 -6.61
CA ILE A 70 10.05 10.73 -6.05
C ILE A 70 9.22 9.81 -5.15
N VAL A 71 8.87 10.30 -3.96
CA VAL A 71 8.02 9.59 -3.01
C VAL A 71 6.79 10.43 -2.74
N ASP A 72 5.63 9.79 -2.74
CA ASP A 72 4.36 10.41 -2.37
C ASP A 72 3.61 9.44 -1.44
N ASP A 73 2.99 9.99 -0.41
CA ASP A 73 2.11 9.21 0.45
C ASP A 73 0.97 10.07 1.04
N GLY A 74 -0.26 9.77 0.59
CA GLY A 74 -1.49 10.36 1.14
C GLY A 74 -1.83 9.88 2.54
N VAL A 75 -1.16 8.83 3.04
CA VAL A 75 -1.38 8.26 4.38
C VAL A 75 -1.03 9.27 5.48
N TYR A 76 -0.24 10.32 5.23
CA TYR A 76 -0.07 11.38 6.23
C TYR A 76 -1.38 12.15 6.49
N ALA A 77 -2.22 12.38 5.48
CA ALA A 77 -3.55 12.97 5.66
C ALA A 77 -4.53 11.99 6.32
N ALA A 78 -4.47 10.70 5.95
CA ALA A 78 -5.36 9.66 6.47
C ALA A 78 -4.99 9.15 7.88
N TYR A 79 -3.71 9.08 8.28
CA TYR A 79 -3.30 8.80 9.66
C TYR A 79 -3.53 10.00 10.58
N THR A 80 -3.42 11.22 10.06
CA THR A 80 -3.93 12.40 10.79
C THR A 80 -5.44 12.25 11.02
N ALA A 81 -6.19 11.60 10.11
CA ALA A 81 -7.59 11.26 10.29
C ALA A 81 -7.86 9.97 11.12
N LEU A 82 -6.92 9.03 11.23
CA LEU A 82 -7.02 7.89 12.16
C LEU A 82 -6.70 8.34 13.60
N CYS A 83 -5.89 9.38 13.75
CA CYS A 83 -5.77 10.14 15.00
C CYS A 83 -7.04 10.99 15.30
N VAL A 84 -8.09 10.94 14.47
CA VAL A 84 -9.32 11.71 14.63
C VAL A 84 -10.45 10.85 15.18
N TYR A 85 -10.28 10.49 16.46
CA TYR A 85 -11.38 10.56 17.42
C TYR A 85 -11.61 12.03 17.90
N VAL A 86 -10.95 13.02 17.27
CA VAL A 86 -10.79 14.41 17.78
C VAL A 86 -11.28 15.52 16.82
N PHE A 87 -11.82 15.23 15.63
CA PHE A 87 -12.28 16.27 14.71
C PHE A 87 -13.65 15.99 14.11
N ALA A 88 -14.67 16.06 14.96
CA ALA A 88 -16.07 16.07 14.54
C ALA A 88 -16.45 17.32 13.70
N SER A 89 -15.65 18.39 13.73
CA SER A 89 -16.03 19.70 13.17
C SER A 89 -15.50 19.98 11.74
N CYS A 90 -14.60 19.17 11.19
CA CYS A 90 -14.01 19.40 9.85
C CYS A 90 -14.63 18.53 8.72
N ILE A 91 -15.69 17.79 9.04
CA ILE A 91 -16.17 16.64 8.24
C ILE A 91 -16.92 17.03 6.96
N ALA A 92 -17.54 18.20 6.86
CA ALA A 92 -18.40 18.50 5.70
C ALA A 92 -17.61 18.79 4.40
N ALA A 93 -16.64 19.71 4.44
CA ALA A 93 -15.91 20.14 3.23
C ALA A 93 -14.71 19.25 2.86
N LYS A 94 -14.21 18.44 3.79
CA LYS A 94 -13.08 17.55 3.54
C LYS A 94 -13.48 16.09 3.24
N ARG A 95 -14.78 15.78 3.32
CA ARG A 95 -15.33 14.43 3.10
C ARG A 95 -14.97 13.87 1.73
N GLU A 96 -14.98 14.68 0.68
CA GLU A 96 -14.70 14.22 -0.69
C GLU A 96 -13.22 13.91 -0.93
N VAL A 97 -12.32 14.78 -0.45
CA VAL A 97 -10.87 14.55 -0.54
C VAL A 97 -10.48 13.30 0.26
N TYR A 98 -10.99 13.19 1.49
CA TYR A 98 -10.74 12.02 2.32
C TYR A 98 -11.38 10.76 1.76
N LYS A 99 -12.55 10.86 1.11
CA LYS A 99 -13.16 9.73 0.41
C LYS A 99 -12.25 9.25 -0.72
N ARG A 100 -11.72 10.14 -1.55
CA ARG A 100 -10.81 9.75 -2.64
C ARG A 100 -9.57 9.03 -2.13
N GLU A 101 -8.89 9.55 -1.11
CA GLU A 101 -7.71 8.92 -0.50
C GLU A 101 -8.06 7.57 0.13
N THR A 102 -9.18 7.50 0.85
CA THR A 102 -9.70 6.27 1.45
C THR A 102 -9.99 5.24 0.37
N ASP A 103 -10.72 5.61 -0.68
CA ASP A 103 -11.02 4.74 -1.82
C ASP A 103 -9.73 4.26 -2.50
N CYS A 104 -8.73 5.13 -2.69
CA CYS A 104 -7.41 4.75 -3.21
C CYS A 104 -6.72 3.71 -2.33
N LEU A 105 -6.69 3.91 -1.02
CA LEU A 105 -6.08 2.94 -0.09
C LEU A 105 -6.83 1.62 -0.09
N HIS A 106 -8.16 1.65 -0.11
CA HIS A 106 -8.99 0.44 -0.21
C HIS A 106 -8.83 -0.28 -1.54
N ALA A 107 -8.64 0.48 -2.62
CA ALA A 107 -8.33 -0.02 -3.95
C ALA A 107 -6.89 -0.50 -4.09
N TRP A 108 -6.03 -0.26 -3.10
CA TRP A 108 -4.58 -0.47 -3.23
C TRP A 108 -4.02 0.27 -4.45
N PHE A 109 -4.55 1.48 -4.66
CA PHE A 109 -4.30 2.37 -5.79
C PHE A 109 -4.73 1.82 -7.16
N ASP A 110 -5.52 0.75 -7.20
CA ASP A 110 -6.03 0.17 -8.44
C ASP A 110 -7.07 1.05 -9.15
N ASN A 111 -7.60 2.04 -8.43
CA ASN A 111 -8.46 3.10 -8.95
C ASN A 111 -7.68 4.28 -9.57
N LEU A 112 -6.34 4.23 -9.62
CA LEU A 112 -5.55 5.20 -10.37
C LEU A 112 -5.56 4.84 -11.86
N GLY A 113 -6.21 5.70 -12.65
CA GLY A 113 -6.18 5.62 -14.11
C GLY A 113 -4.83 6.09 -14.66
N VAL A 114 -4.30 5.36 -15.64
CA VAL A 114 -2.98 5.66 -16.25
C VAL A 114 -3.10 6.69 -17.39
N GLY A 115 -4.31 6.91 -17.92
CA GLY A 115 -4.60 7.90 -18.96
C GLY A 115 -3.85 7.63 -20.27
N LEU A 116 -4.45 6.92 -21.22
CA LEU A 116 -3.74 6.38 -22.40
C LEU A 116 -3.34 7.43 -23.46
N GLU A 117 -3.75 8.69 -23.31
CA GLU A 117 -3.47 9.73 -24.32
C GLU A 117 -1.96 9.91 -24.57
N GLY A 118 -1.12 9.71 -23.55
CA GLY A 118 0.34 9.85 -23.62
C GLY A 118 1.15 8.55 -23.70
N TRP A 119 0.51 7.38 -23.66
CA TRP A 119 1.21 6.09 -23.55
C TRP A 119 0.97 5.22 -24.79
N GLU A 120 2.04 4.59 -25.29
CA GLU A 120 1.98 3.58 -26.33
C GLU A 120 1.50 2.24 -25.75
N LYS A 121 1.96 1.91 -24.54
CA LYS A 121 1.65 0.67 -23.84
C LYS A 121 1.50 0.92 -22.35
N ALA A 122 0.51 0.29 -21.72
CA ALA A 122 0.36 0.25 -20.27
C ALA A 122 0.10 -1.20 -19.82
N GLU A 123 0.85 -1.67 -18.82
CA GLU A 123 0.64 -2.95 -18.14
C GLU A 123 0.48 -2.73 -16.64
N ARG A 124 -0.53 -3.38 -16.07
CA ARG A 124 -0.82 -3.40 -14.65
C ARG A 124 -0.64 -4.80 -14.09
N VAL A 125 0.26 -4.92 -13.13
CA VAL A 125 0.53 -6.17 -12.43
C VAL A 125 0.02 -6.06 -11.00
N ARG A 126 -0.96 -6.91 -10.68
CA ARG A 126 -1.63 -6.98 -9.38
C ARG A 126 -1.13 -8.17 -8.60
N PHE A 127 -0.37 -7.94 -7.55
CA PHE A 127 0.12 -9.00 -6.67
C PHE A 127 -0.83 -9.19 -5.48
N ASN A 128 -1.26 -10.42 -5.21
CA ASN A 128 -2.07 -10.80 -4.03
C ASN A 128 -3.39 -10.02 -3.82
N PHE A 129 -3.98 -9.46 -4.89
CA PHE A 129 -5.24 -8.69 -4.83
C PHE A 129 -6.47 -9.52 -4.42
N ASP A 130 -6.38 -10.84 -4.53
CA ASP A 130 -7.36 -11.83 -4.09
C ASP A 130 -7.31 -12.10 -2.57
N SER A 131 -6.29 -11.62 -1.86
CA SER A 131 -6.13 -11.77 -0.41
C SER A 131 -6.02 -10.41 0.24
N ARG A 132 -7.15 -9.77 0.52
CA ARG A 132 -7.20 -8.70 1.52
C ARG A 132 -6.64 -9.23 2.84
N MET A 133 -6.03 -8.37 3.66
CA MET A 133 -5.57 -8.75 5.00
C MET A 133 -6.75 -9.41 5.73
N SER A 134 -6.76 -10.74 5.83
CA SER A 134 -7.97 -11.52 6.10
C SER A 134 -8.58 -11.30 7.48
N PHE A 135 -7.84 -10.64 8.36
CA PHE A 135 -8.24 -10.22 9.71
C PHE A 135 -8.57 -8.74 9.80
N VAL A 136 -8.45 -7.96 8.72
CA VAL A 136 -8.97 -6.58 8.62
C VAL A 136 -10.37 -6.69 8.03
N THR A 137 -11.32 -6.70 8.95
CA THR A 137 -12.75 -6.78 8.73
C THR A 137 -13.36 -5.52 9.32
N PRO A 138 -14.60 -5.17 8.96
CA PRO A 138 -15.30 -4.06 9.59
C PRO A 138 -15.25 -4.09 11.12
N THR A 139 -15.38 -5.28 11.70
CA THR A 139 -15.39 -5.46 13.16
C THR A 139 -14.01 -5.45 13.82
N THR A 140 -12.94 -5.46 13.03
CA THR A 140 -11.55 -5.30 13.49
C THR A 140 -10.93 -3.96 13.09
N GLY A 141 -11.76 -3.00 12.64
CA GLY A 141 -11.33 -1.65 12.27
C GLY A 141 -11.11 -1.44 10.77
N GLY A 142 -11.54 -2.37 9.92
CA GLY A 142 -11.69 -2.15 8.49
C GLY A 142 -12.90 -1.26 8.17
N SER A 143 -12.91 -0.66 6.99
CA SER A 143 -14.05 0.13 6.52
C SER A 143 -15.13 -0.79 5.94
N ASP A 144 -16.35 -0.70 6.46
CA ASP A 144 -17.53 -1.31 5.84
C ASP A 144 -17.83 -0.64 4.49
N GLY A 145 -18.21 -1.45 3.48
CA GLY A 145 -18.88 -0.95 2.27
C GLY A 145 -18.03 -0.22 1.23
N VAL A 146 -16.72 -0.03 1.43
CA VAL A 146 -15.85 0.49 0.36
C VAL A 146 -15.53 -0.65 -0.61
N MET A 147 -16.24 -0.67 -1.73
CA MET A 147 -15.92 -1.50 -2.89
C MET A 147 -15.08 -0.66 -3.84
N PRO A 148 -13.75 -0.79 -3.81
CA PRO A 148 -12.91 -0.06 -4.74
C PRO A 148 -13.16 -0.53 -6.17
N GLU A 149 -13.40 0.41 -7.07
CA GLU A 149 -13.48 0.16 -8.50
C GLU A 149 -12.09 0.36 -9.12
N ALA A 150 -11.67 -0.59 -9.95
CA ALA A 150 -10.43 -0.45 -10.68
C ALA A 150 -10.61 0.53 -11.84
N ALA A 151 -9.65 1.44 -12.04
CA ALA A 151 -9.65 2.39 -13.15
C ALA A 151 -8.75 1.86 -14.28
N ILE A 152 -9.16 0.73 -14.89
CA ILE A 152 -8.43 0.05 -15.96
C ILE A 152 -8.84 0.68 -17.29
N GLY A 153 -7.87 1.12 -18.09
CA GLY A 153 -8.14 1.59 -19.46
C GLY A 153 -8.39 0.43 -20.43
N ASP A 154 -9.15 0.67 -21.51
CA ASP A 154 -9.51 -0.37 -22.50
C ASP A 154 -8.32 -1.04 -23.20
N GLN A 155 -7.18 -0.34 -23.28
CA GLN A 155 -5.93 -0.85 -23.88
C GLN A 155 -4.90 -1.29 -22.84
N GLU A 156 -5.25 -1.23 -21.56
CA GLU A 156 -4.34 -1.58 -20.47
C GLU A 156 -4.30 -3.10 -20.28
N ARG A 157 -3.10 -3.68 -20.38
CA ARG A 157 -2.92 -5.11 -20.10
C ARG A 157 -2.93 -5.34 -18.59
N VAL A 158 -3.76 -6.25 -18.11
CA VAL A 158 -3.83 -6.59 -16.68
C VAL A 158 -3.33 -8.00 -16.43
N ARG A 159 -2.47 -8.15 -15.43
CA ARG A 159 -1.94 -9.44 -14.98
C ARG A 159 -2.09 -9.59 -13.46
N ASN A 160 -2.81 -10.61 -13.03
CA ASN A 160 -2.91 -10.96 -11.61
C ASN A 160 -1.85 -12.00 -11.25
N VAL A 161 -1.11 -11.77 -10.17
CA VAL A 161 -0.06 -12.65 -9.66
C VAL A 161 -0.38 -13.02 -8.22
N VAL A 162 -0.65 -14.31 -8.00
CA VAL A 162 -0.81 -14.86 -6.65
C VAL A 162 0.56 -15.31 -6.15
N GLY A 163 1.25 -14.40 -5.46
CA GLY A 163 2.56 -14.66 -4.89
C GLY A 163 2.47 -14.71 -3.37
N ARG A 164 1.91 -15.77 -2.77
CA ARG A 164 1.71 -15.85 -1.30
C ARG A 164 3.01 -15.92 -0.47
N GLY A 165 4.13 -16.21 -1.13
CA GLY A 165 5.48 -16.09 -0.58
C GLY A 165 6.13 -14.72 -0.86
N LEU A 166 5.54 -13.92 -1.74
CA LEU A 166 5.95 -12.56 -2.06
C LEU A 166 5.09 -11.61 -1.24
N TRP A 167 5.71 -10.82 -0.37
CA TRP A 167 4.98 -9.84 0.46
C TRP A 167 3.93 -10.48 1.38
N GLY A 168 4.17 -11.74 1.77
CA GLY A 168 3.38 -12.47 2.74
C GLY A 168 4.20 -12.82 3.98
N GLU A 169 3.59 -12.78 5.16
CA GLU A 169 4.20 -13.20 6.44
C GLU A 169 3.18 -13.99 7.26
N LYS A 170 3.64 -14.72 8.27
CA LYS A 170 2.77 -15.31 9.29
C LYS A 170 2.81 -14.46 10.55
N TRP A 171 1.69 -13.81 10.87
CA TRP A 171 1.55 -13.02 12.08
C TRP A 171 0.80 -13.76 13.17
N THR A 172 1.28 -13.61 14.39
CA THR A 172 0.54 -13.84 15.63
C THR A 172 -0.48 -12.72 15.87
N GLU A 173 -1.42 -12.96 16.78
CA GLU A 173 -2.33 -11.92 17.27
C GLU A 173 -1.56 -10.70 17.81
N GLY A 174 -0.47 -10.91 18.55
CA GLY A 174 0.35 -9.83 19.10
C GLY A 174 0.98 -8.94 18.03
N GLU A 175 1.44 -9.52 16.93
CA GLU A 175 1.97 -8.77 15.77
C GLU A 175 0.87 -7.99 15.06
N ALA A 176 -0.30 -8.61 14.85
CA ALA A 176 -1.46 -7.91 14.28
C ALA A 176 -1.95 -6.76 15.18
N ARG A 177 -1.90 -6.93 16.51
CA ARG A 177 -2.26 -5.88 17.49
C ARG A 177 -1.31 -4.70 17.47
N ARG A 178 -0.01 -4.97 17.28
CA ARG A 178 1.01 -3.92 17.08
C ARG A 178 0.76 -3.16 15.78
N PHE A 179 0.34 -3.85 14.72
CA PHE A 179 0.00 -3.22 13.44
C PHE A 179 -1.25 -2.35 13.49
N LEU A 180 -2.36 -2.87 14.02
CA LEU A 180 -3.65 -2.15 14.10
C LEU A 180 -3.77 -1.21 15.30
N SER A 181 -2.64 -0.84 15.94
CA SER A 181 -2.59 0.08 17.09
C SER A 181 -3.65 -0.18 18.17
N LYS A 182 -3.68 -1.41 18.73
CA LYS A 182 -4.62 -1.88 19.78
C LYS A 182 -6.10 -2.01 19.40
N LEU A 183 -6.49 -1.82 18.14
CA LEU A 183 -7.89 -1.93 17.75
C LEU A 183 -8.41 -3.38 17.81
N SER A 184 -9.56 -3.52 18.48
CA SER A 184 -10.46 -4.67 18.54
C SER A 184 -10.12 -5.83 19.48
N ARG A 185 -11.05 -6.09 20.42
CA ARG A 185 -11.15 -7.34 21.18
C ARG A 185 -11.40 -8.56 20.27
N GLN A 186 -11.99 -8.35 19.09
CA GLN A 186 -12.33 -9.42 18.14
C GLN A 186 -11.15 -9.85 17.26
N LEU A 187 -10.03 -9.12 17.30
CA LEU A 187 -8.83 -9.48 16.53
C LEU A 187 -8.30 -10.87 16.88
N GLY A 188 -8.36 -11.28 18.16
CA GLY A 188 -7.97 -12.63 18.57
C GLY A 188 -8.80 -13.71 17.87
N VAL A 189 -10.13 -13.53 17.82
CA VAL A 189 -11.04 -14.44 17.10
C VAL A 189 -10.72 -14.46 15.59
N ALA A 190 -10.54 -13.29 14.97
CA ALA A 190 -10.19 -13.18 13.55
C ALA A 190 -8.84 -13.84 13.22
N MET A 191 -7.88 -13.79 14.16
CA MET A 191 -6.59 -14.44 14.04
C MET A 191 -6.63 -15.95 14.37
N GLY A 192 -7.77 -16.46 14.85
CA GLY A 192 -7.97 -17.88 15.17
C GLY A 192 -7.70 -18.26 16.63
N GLY A 193 -7.50 -17.29 17.51
CA GLY A 193 -7.23 -17.47 18.93
C GLY A 193 -5.76 -17.31 19.32
N GLU A 194 -5.50 -17.38 20.63
CA GLU A 194 -4.16 -17.18 21.20
C GLU A 194 -3.14 -18.19 20.63
N GLY A 195 -1.94 -17.71 20.33
CA GLY A 195 -0.84 -18.52 19.78
C GLY A 195 -0.98 -18.91 18.31
N GLN A 196 -2.15 -18.71 17.69
CA GLN A 196 -2.32 -18.97 16.26
C GLN A 196 -1.56 -17.96 15.41
N LYS A 197 -1.05 -18.45 14.28
CA LYS A 197 -0.44 -17.63 13.25
C LYS A 197 -1.29 -17.64 12.00
N ARG A 198 -1.62 -16.45 11.47
CA ARG A 198 -2.29 -16.32 10.18
C ARG A 198 -1.36 -15.75 9.14
N ARG A 199 -1.52 -16.25 7.92
CA ARG A 199 -0.87 -15.63 6.77
C ARG A 199 -1.50 -14.27 6.52
N VAL A 200 -0.64 -13.28 6.40
CA VAL A 200 -0.97 -11.91 6.02
C VAL A 200 -0.23 -11.63 4.74
N CYS A 201 -0.93 -11.17 3.70
CA CYS A 201 -0.33 -10.75 2.45
C CYS A 201 -0.73 -9.31 2.17
N TRP A 202 0.22 -8.51 1.72
CA TRP A 202 -0.06 -7.16 1.23
C TRP A 202 -0.28 -7.29 -0.27
N PRO A 203 -1.41 -6.77 -0.77
CA PRO A 203 -1.51 -6.53 -2.19
C PRO A 203 -0.54 -5.42 -2.60
N LEU A 204 -0.01 -5.55 -3.80
CA LEU A 204 0.93 -4.61 -4.38
C LEU A 204 0.57 -4.39 -5.83
N LEU A 205 0.53 -3.14 -6.24
CA LEU A 205 0.24 -2.72 -7.59
C LEU A 205 1.52 -2.23 -8.25
N LEU A 206 1.81 -2.75 -9.45
CA LEU A 206 2.86 -2.26 -10.31
C LEU A 206 2.24 -1.81 -11.62
N ILE A 207 2.37 -0.52 -11.94
CA ILE A 207 1.95 0.06 -13.21
C ILE A 207 3.20 0.35 -14.03
N LEU A 208 3.22 -0.17 -15.25
CA LEU A 208 4.32 -0.09 -16.18
C LEU A 208 3.80 0.56 -17.45
N ALA A 209 4.35 1.69 -17.85
CA ALA A 209 3.90 2.40 -19.04
C ALA A 209 5.08 2.81 -19.92
N THR A 210 4.87 2.73 -21.23
CA THR A 210 5.82 3.17 -22.27
C THR A 210 5.21 4.36 -22.98
N LYS A 211 5.94 5.47 -23.05
CA LYS A 211 5.49 6.70 -23.69
C LYS A 211 5.51 6.52 -25.21
N LYS A 212 4.57 7.15 -25.92
CA LYS A 212 4.63 7.29 -27.38
C LYS A 212 5.87 8.05 -27.82
#